data_AF-A0AAD4DW82-F1
#
_entry.id   AF-A0AAD4DW82-F1
#
_cell.length_a   1.000
_cell.length_b   1.000
_cell.length_c   1.000
_cell.angle_alpha   90.00
_cell.angle_beta   90.00
_cell.angle_gamma   90.00
#
_symmetry.space_group_name_H-M   'P 1'
#
loop_
_entity.id
_entity.type
_entity.pdbx_description
1 polymer ?
#
loop_
_entity_poly.entity_id
_entity_poly.type
_entity_poly.pdbx_seq_one_letter_code
_entity_poly.pdbx_strand_id
1 'polypeptide(L)'
;MLPGINFPTTATQRTGKLVTTFRTAVRIVYLMFLNPNASPADFIPTLLRSGAPYRVLSPLGDATPHPLVDQPPYLATRHEYTGLNLNDPGYWENYKSNVKGLLGRPYARRFLSLGGILWCLALQFGPADLIDRALAGPSSDVTDWASGDMLDGFCDDMVTPADKGILLGRSLRGSETCWPPYDLWDASTEWTGRWTDDNESWFQSHLSNLSDGRLNAPKSRQVWRKLFKPAPAVISEELAHRGTDPLARTVFGQLGHSVDCEPSWDLAQYEANT
;
A
#
# COMPACT_ATOMS: atom_id res chain seq x y z
N MET A 1 -10.83 -5.72 12.94
CA MET A 1 -9.76 -6.64 12.46
C MET A 1 -10.42 -7.78 11.68
N LEU A 2 -10.04 -8.04 10.42
CA LEU A 2 -10.65 -9.11 9.61
C LEU A 2 -10.44 -10.48 10.28
N PRO A 3 -11.50 -11.14 10.80
CA PRO A 3 -11.35 -12.38 11.51
C PRO A 3 -10.93 -13.51 10.56
N GLY A 4 -9.93 -14.30 10.95
CA GLY A 4 -9.54 -15.53 10.24
C GLY A 4 -8.37 -15.40 9.26
N ILE A 5 -7.74 -14.22 9.13
CA ILE A 5 -6.51 -14.09 8.34
C ILE A 5 -5.30 -14.45 9.21
N ASN A 6 -4.66 -15.58 8.88
CA ASN A 6 -3.39 -15.97 9.49
C ASN A 6 -2.24 -15.19 8.83
N PHE A 7 -1.52 -14.41 9.63
CA PHE A 7 -0.31 -13.73 9.18
C PHE A 7 0.91 -14.53 9.60
N PRO A 8 1.91 -14.73 8.71
CA PRO A 8 3.18 -15.31 9.10
C PRO A 8 3.82 -14.53 10.25
N THR A 9 4.41 -15.24 11.20
CA THR A 9 5.06 -14.65 12.37
C THR A 9 6.54 -14.37 12.16
N THR A 10 7.16 -14.99 11.16
CA THR A 10 8.60 -14.86 10.87
C THR A 10 8.84 -14.28 9.48
N ALA A 11 9.78 -13.35 9.39
CA ALA A 11 10.29 -12.88 8.12
C ALA A 11 11.38 -13.85 7.63
N THR A 12 11.29 -14.31 6.38
CA THR A 12 12.42 -14.93 5.68
C THR A 12 13.56 -13.93 5.60
N GLN A 13 14.83 -14.37 5.62
CA GLN A 13 15.99 -13.50 5.44
C GLN A 13 15.83 -12.64 4.17
N ARG A 14 15.99 -11.30 4.28
CA ARG A 14 15.77 -10.38 3.15
C ARG A 14 16.94 -9.44 2.97
N THR A 15 17.64 -9.60 1.86
CA THR A 15 18.52 -8.56 1.33
C THR A 15 17.68 -7.46 0.68
N GLY A 16 17.85 -6.20 1.07
CA GLY A 16 17.11 -5.09 0.46
C GLY A 16 17.07 -3.81 1.27
N LYS A 17 16.24 -2.87 0.83
CA LYS A 17 16.01 -1.57 1.47
C LYS A 17 14.55 -1.45 1.88
N LEU A 18 14.30 -1.31 3.19
CA LEU A 18 12.97 -1.00 3.70
C LEU A 18 12.76 0.52 3.59
N VAL A 19 11.78 0.98 2.82
CA VAL A 19 11.39 2.37 2.67
C VAL A 19 9.99 2.56 3.24
N THR A 20 9.75 3.64 3.98
CA THR A 20 8.45 3.88 4.62
C THR A 20 8.06 5.34 4.61
N THR A 21 6.79 5.62 4.91
CA THR A 21 6.38 7.00 5.22
C THR A 21 6.94 7.41 6.57
N PHE A 22 7.06 8.72 6.81
CA PHE A 22 7.49 9.25 8.11
C PHE A 22 6.65 8.72 9.29
N ARG A 23 5.32 8.64 9.12
CA ARG A 23 4.41 8.11 10.15
C ARG A 23 4.68 6.64 10.48
N THR A 24 5.06 5.84 9.48
CA THR A 24 5.45 4.44 9.69
C THR A 24 6.83 4.36 10.31
N ALA A 25 7.77 5.21 9.89
CA ALA A 25 9.13 5.25 10.40
C ALA A 25 9.20 5.48 11.91
N VAL A 26 8.45 6.46 12.42
CA VAL A 26 8.35 6.74 13.87
C VAL A 26 7.90 5.49 14.65
N ARG A 27 6.99 4.70 14.07
CA ARG A 27 6.51 3.46 14.70
C ARG A 27 7.57 2.37 14.71
N ILE A 28 8.31 2.21 13.61
CA ILE A 28 9.43 1.25 13.55
C ILE A 28 10.45 1.59 14.63
N VAL A 29 10.84 2.86 14.75
CA VAL A 29 11.80 3.29 15.77
C VAL A 29 11.28 3.02 17.18
N TYR A 30 10.00 3.31 17.45
CA TYR A 30 9.38 2.98 18.74
C TYR A 30 9.40 1.47 19.02
N LEU A 31 9.09 0.64 18.01
CA LEU A 31 9.12 -0.82 18.15
C LEU A 31 10.54 -1.36 18.37
N MET A 32 11.55 -0.78 17.70
CA MET A 32 12.96 -1.10 17.93
C MET A 32 13.40 -0.71 19.35
N PHE A 33 12.97 0.44 19.86
CA PHE A 33 13.24 0.83 21.24
C PHE A 33 12.67 -0.18 22.25
N LEU A 34 11.48 -0.71 22.00
CA LEU A 34 10.88 -1.77 22.82
C LEU A 34 11.51 -3.15 22.62
N ASN A 35 12.16 -3.38 21.47
CA ASN A 35 12.78 -4.66 21.12
C ASN A 35 14.20 -4.41 20.56
N PRO A 36 15.19 -4.10 21.41
CA PRO A 36 16.51 -3.63 20.95
C PRO A 36 17.28 -4.59 20.05
N ASN A 37 16.95 -5.89 20.11
CA ASN A 37 17.59 -6.93 19.30
C ASN A 37 16.86 -7.21 17.97
N ALA A 38 15.72 -6.55 17.73
CA ALA A 38 14.95 -6.72 16.51
C ALA A 38 15.47 -5.77 15.42
N SER A 39 15.62 -6.30 14.22
CA SER A 39 15.91 -5.52 13.02
C SER A 39 14.64 -4.81 12.52
N PRO A 40 14.77 -3.76 11.68
CA PRO A 40 13.61 -3.16 11.01
C PRO A 40 12.78 -4.17 10.18
N ALA A 41 13.42 -5.20 9.61
CA ALA A 41 12.75 -6.22 8.80
C ALA A 41 11.78 -7.06 9.62
N ASP A 42 12.09 -7.31 10.89
CA ASP A 42 11.24 -8.11 11.81
C ASP A 42 9.87 -7.48 12.04
N PHE A 43 9.73 -6.18 11.78
CA PHE A 43 8.47 -5.47 11.92
C PHE A 43 7.60 -5.51 10.66
N ILE A 44 8.09 -5.98 9.51
CA ILE A 44 7.31 -6.03 8.26
C ILE A 44 5.97 -6.77 8.43
N PRO A 45 5.89 -7.96 9.08
CA PRO A 45 4.60 -8.62 9.34
C PRO A 45 3.65 -7.76 10.18
N THR A 46 4.18 -7.00 11.14
CA THR A 46 3.40 -6.07 11.97
C THR A 46 2.88 -4.88 11.16
N LEU A 47 3.71 -4.30 10.29
CA LEU A 47 3.29 -3.22 9.38
C LEU A 47 2.21 -3.70 8.43
N LEU A 48 2.40 -4.87 7.82
CA LEU A 48 1.43 -5.50 6.95
C LEU A 48 0.10 -5.78 7.66
N ARG A 49 0.13 -6.35 8.87
CA ARG A 49 -1.09 -6.64 9.65
C ARG A 49 -1.84 -5.37 10.06
N SER A 50 -1.11 -4.29 10.33
CA SER A 50 -1.69 -3.01 10.74
C SER A 50 -2.09 -2.11 9.56
N GLY A 51 -1.87 -2.55 8.31
CA GLY A 51 -2.11 -1.74 7.13
C GLY A 51 -1.25 -0.47 7.07
N ALA A 52 -0.12 -0.44 7.79
CA ALA A 52 0.81 0.68 7.74
C ALA A 52 1.57 0.66 6.41
N PRO A 53 1.78 1.81 5.73
CA PRO A 53 2.45 1.85 4.44
C PRO A 53 3.94 1.58 4.58
N TYR A 54 4.47 0.70 3.73
CA TYR A 54 5.89 0.35 3.64
C TYR A 54 6.27 -0.08 2.22
N ARG A 55 7.55 -0.27 1.98
CA ARG A 55 8.10 -0.77 0.73
C ARG A 55 9.38 -1.53 1.01
N VAL A 56 9.51 -2.73 0.47
CA VAL A 56 10.75 -3.51 0.55
C VAL A 56 11.29 -3.55 -0.86
N LEU A 57 12.36 -2.80 -1.09
CA LEU A 57 13.07 -2.80 -2.36
C LEU A 57 14.09 -3.93 -2.34
N SER A 58 14.15 -4.71 -3.41
CA SER A 58 15.22 -5.69 -3.60
C SER A 58 16.31 -5.12 -4.49
N PRO A 59 17.57 -5.49 -4.30
CA PRO A 59 18.62 -5.12 -5.23
C PRO A 59 18.23 -5.56 -6.64
N LEU A 60 18.46 -4.70 -7.62
CA LEU A 60 18.42 -5.12 -9.01
C LEU A 60 19.59 -6.08 -9.20
N GLY A 61 19.33 -7.38 -9.08
CA GLY A 61 20.33 -8.39 -9.41
C GLY A 61 20.72 -8.29 -10.89
N ASP A 62 21.70 -9.08 -11.30
CA ASP A 62 22.11 -9.20 -12.72
C ASP A 62 21.04 -9.90 -13.59
N ALA A 63 19.77 -9.83 -13.20
CA ALA A 63 18.66 -10.44 -13.92
C ALA A 63 18.62 -9.87 -15.34
N THR A 64 18.98 -10.69 -16.31
CA THR A 64 18.81 -10.39 -17.73
C THR A 64 17.31 -10.40 -18.03
N PRO A 65 16.72 -9.27 -18.44
CA PRO A 65 15.29 -9.22 -18.75
C PRO A 65 14.94 -10.26 -19.81
N HIS A 66 13.81 -10.94 -19.65
CA HIS A 66 13.30 -11.82 -20.69
C HIS A 66 12.92 -11.01 -21.94
N PRO A 67 13.03 -11.60 -23.15
CA PRO A 67 12.64 -10.95 -24.39
C PRO A 67 11.15 -10.56 -24.36
N LEU A 68 10.82 -9.32 -24.74
CA LEU A 68 9.45 -8.76 -24.70
C LEU A 68 8.35 -9.59 -25.43
N VAL A 69 8.74 -10.56 -26.25
CA VAL A 69 7.82 -11.38 -27.07
C VAL A 69 6.89 -12.25 -26.21
N ASP A 70 7.32 -12.63 -25.01
CA ASP A 70 6.57 -13.54 -24.13
C ASP A 70 5.93 -12.82 -22.92
N GLN A 71 5.75 -11.50 -23.00
CA GLN A 71 5.21 -10.72 -21.90
C GLN A 71 3.73 -11.09 -21.62
N PRO A 72 3.33 -11.25 -20.35
CA PRO A 72 1.93 -11.47 -19.99
C PRO A 72 1.02 -10.37 -20.56
N PRO A 73 -0.14 -10.71 -21.17
CA PRO A 73 -1.02 -9.74 -21.82
C PRO A 73 -1.48 -8.59 -20.91
N TYR A 74 -1.61 -8.84 -19.60
CA TYR A 74 -2.05 -7.81 -18.65
C TYR A 74 -1.05 -6.67 -18.46
N LEU A 75 0.24 -6.89 -18.77
CA LEU A 75 1.25 -5.83 -18.71
C LEU A 75 1.10 -4.85 -19.88
N ALA A 76 0.70 -5.34 -21.06
CA ALA A 76 0.43 -4.48 -22.22
C ALA A 76 -0.82 -3.61 -22.02
N THR A 77 -1.87 -4.16 -21.41
CA THR A 77 -3.16 -3.45 -21.24
C THR A 77 -3.28 -2.73 -19.89
N ARG A 78 -2.17 -2.51 -19.19
CA ARG A 78 -2.16 -2.00 -17.81
C ARG A 78 -2.82 -0.63 -17.65
N HIS A 79 -2.81 0.17 -18.71
CA HIS A 79 -3.34 1.53 -18.73
C HIS A 79 -4.81 1.61 -19.18
N GLU A 80 -5.38 0.51 -19.68
CA GLU A 80 -6.65 0.51 -20.42
C GLU A 80 -7.90 0.28 -19.55
N TYR A 81 -7.92 0.85 -18.34
CA TYR A 81 -9.13 0.77 -17.51
C TYR A 81 -10.16 1.85 -17.87
N THR A 82 -11.24 1.41 -18.53
CA THR A 82 -12.33 2.27 -18.97
C THR A 82 -13.24 2.75 -17.85
N GLY A 83 -13.35 2.01 -16.73
CA GLY A 83 -14.22 2.36 -15.60
C GLY A 83 -15.44 1.44 -15.45
N LEU A 84 -16.16 1.60 -14.34
CA LEU A 84 -17.42 0.87 -14.07
C LEU A 84 -18.60 1.54 -14.78
N ASN A 85 -19.39 0.74 -15.49
CA ASN A 85 -20.67 1.18 -16.02
C ASN A 85 -21.74 1.15 -14.92
N LEU A 86 -22.10 2.32 -14.40
CA LEU A 86 -23.07 2.44 -13.31
C LEU A 86 -24.52 2.25 -13.75
N ASN A 87 -24.77 2.26 -15.06
CA ASN A 87 -26.09 1.96 -15.60
C ASN A 87 -26.32 0.44 -15.74
N ASP A 88 -25.28 -0.37 -15.54
CA ASP A 88 -25.39 -1.81 -15.52
C ASP A 88 -25.99 -2.27 -14.17
N PRO A 89 -27.15 -2.96 -14.15
CA PRO A 89 -27.71 -3.52 -12.92
C PRO A 89 -26.74 -4.46 -12.19
N GLY A 90 -25.78 -5.06 -12.91
CA GLY A 90 -24.73 -5.92 -12.39
C GLY A 90 -23.42 -5.19 -12.05
N TYR A 91 -23.39 -3.86 -11.97
CA TYR A 91 -22.13 -3.10 -11.82
C TYR A 91 -21.30 -3.54 -10.60
N TRP A 92 -21.94 -3.95 -9.49
CA TRP A 92 -21.24 -4.41 -8.30
C TRP A 92 -20.54 -5.76 -8.51
N GLU A 93 -21.18 -6.70 -9.22
CA GLU A 93 -20.56 -7.96 -9.59
C GLU A 93 -19.42 -7.74 -10.60
N ASN A 94 -19.61 -6.83 -11.56
CA ASN A 94 -18.56 -6.42 -12.48
C ASN A 94 -17.37 -5.77 -11.74
N TYR A 95 -17.63 -4.93 -10.74
CA TYR A 95 -16.59 -4.36 -9.89
C TYR A 95 -15.79 -5.45 -9.18
N LYS A 96 -16.46 -6.39 -8.50
CA LYS A 96 -15.79 -7.51 -7.82
C LYS A 96 -14.98 -8.35 -8.80
N SER A 97 -15.51 -8.61 -9.99
CA SER A 97 -14.81 -9.35 -11.05
C SER A 97 -13.54 -8.62 -11.49
N ASN A 98 -13.63 -7.32 -11.77
CA ASN A 98 -12.48 -6.49 -12.15
C ASN A 98 -11.41 -6.44 -11.07
N VAL A 99 -11.82 -6.29 -9.80
CA VAL A 99 -10.89 -6.29 -8.65
C VAL A 99 -10.22 -7.65 -8.49
N LYS A 100 -10.95 -8.77 -8.62
CA LYS A 100 -10.35 -10.11 -8.59
C LYS A 100 -9.35 -10.31 -9.73
N GLY A 101 -9.68 -9.87 -10.94
CA GLY A 101 -8.77 -9.93 -12.09
C GLY A 101 -7.50 -9.09 -11.88
N LEU A 102 -7.62 -7.92 -11.23
CA LEU A 102 -6.48 -7.10 -10.84
C LEU A 102 -5.63 -7.78 -9.76
N LEU A 103 -6.24 -8.20 -8.65
CA LEU A 103 -5.55 -8.77 -7.49
C LEU A 103 -4.99 -10.18 -7.75
N GLY A 104 -5.42 -10.83 -8.83
CA GLY A 104 -4.81 -12.05 -9.34
C GLY A 104 -3.44 -11.84 -10.01
N ARG A 105 -3.06 -10.61 -10.35
CA ARG A 105 -1.78 -10.32 -11.03
C ARG A 105 -0.60 -10.41 -10.03
N PRO A 106 0.60 -10.82 -10.48
CA PRO A 106 1.76 -10.94 -9.59
C PRO A 106 2.11 -9.63 -8.87
N TYR A 107 2.18 -8.50 -9.58
CA TYR A 107 2.48 -7.19 -8.96
C TYR A 107 1.43 -6.69 -7.96
N ALA A 108 0.22 -7.26 -7.95
CA ALA A 108 -0.88 -6.75 -7.12
C ALA A 108 -0.63 -6.90 -5.61
N ARG A 109 0.35 -7.73 -5.22
CA ARG A 109 0.88 -7.79 -3.84
C ARG A 109 1.21 -6.39 -3.27
N ARG A 110 1.62 -5.46 -4.14
CA ARG A 110 2.00 -4.10 -3.78
C ARG A 110 0.86 -3.29 -3.17
N PHE A 111 -0.40 -3.63 -3.45
CA PHE A 111 -1.53 -2.95 -2.82
C PHE A 111 -1.54 -3.13 -1.29
N LEU A 112 -1.03 -4.24 -0.77
CA LEU A 112 -0.92 -4.47 0.67
C LEU A 112 0.13 -3.57 1.32
N SER A 113 1.21 -3.23 0.62
CA SER A 113 2.26 -2.38 1.17
C SER A 113 1.95 -0.87 1.03
N LEU A 114 0.98 -0.49 0.19
CA LEU A 114 0.48 0.89 0.12
C LEU A 114 -0.31 1.33 1.36
N GLY A 115 -0.75 0.39 2.19
CA GLY A 115 -1.49 0.66 3.41
C GLY A 115 -2.89 1.27 3.19
N GLY A 116 -3.50 1.71 4.28
CA GLY A 116 -4.76 2.45 4.28
C GLY A 116 -5.90 1.72 3.54
N ILE A 117 -6.70 2.49 2.80
CA ILE A 117 -7.87 1.95 2.10
C ILE A 117 -7.51 0.94 1.01
N LEU A 118 -6.37 1.11 0.33
CA LEU A 118 -5.94 0.18 -0.73
C LEU A 118 -5.55 -1.18 -0.15
N TRP A 119 -4.85 -1.20 0.99
CA TRP A 119 -4.55 -2.41 1.73
C TRP A 119 -5.83 -3.14 2.17
N CYS A 120 -6.81 -2.40 2.72
CA CYS A 120 -8.05 -3.00 3.20
C CYS A 120 -8.83 -3.65 2.05
N LEU A 121 -8.93 -2.95 0.90
CA LEU A 121 -9.59 -3.48 -0.30
C LEU A 121 -8.86 -4.71 -0.85
N ALA A 122 -7.53 -4.70 -0.84
CA ALA A 122 -6.73 -5.85 -1.26
C ALA A 122 -6.94 -7.05 -0.34
N LEU A 123 -7.05 -6.86 0.98
CA LEU A 123 -7.39 -7.96 1.91
C LEU A 123 -8.82 -8.46 1.73
N GLN A 124 -9.78 -7.56 1.52
CA GLN A 124 -11.19 -7.90 1.42
C GLN A 124 -11.54 -8.68 0.15
N PHE A 125 -10.90 -8.35 -0.97
CA PHE A 125 -11.24 -8.90 -2.29
C PHE A 125 -10.12 -9.74 -2.92
N GLY A 126 -8.93 -9.74 -2.32
CA GLY A 126 -7.78 -10.47 -2.81
C GLY A 126 -7.89 -11.97 -2.60
N PRO A 127 -7.08 -12.74 -3.34
CA PRO A 127 -6.95 -14.17 -3.12
C PRO A 127 -6.23 -14.45 -1.77
N ALA A 128 -6.46 -15.63 -1.21
CA ALA A 128 -5.98 -15.99 0.13
C ALA A 128 -4.44 -15.93 0.28
N ASP A 129 -3.71 -16.21 -0.80
CA ASP A 129 -2.24 -16.22 -0.87
C ASP A 129 -1.63 -14.83 -1.13
N LEU A 130 -2.45 -13.77 -1.23
CA LEU A 130 -1.94 -12.42 -1.53
C LEU A 130 -0.99 -11.89 -0.43
N ILE A 131 -1.23 -12.26 0.83
CA ILE A 131 -0.34 -11.93 1.96
C ILE A 131 1.01 -12.61 1.82
N ASP A 132 1.01 -13.90 1.49
CA ASP A 132 2.24 -14.66 1.30
C ASP A 132 3.06 -14.08 0.14
N ARG A 133 2.39 -13.70 -0.96
CA ARG A 133 3.03 -12.96 -2.07
C ARG A 133 3.63 -11.63 -1.63
N ALA A 134 2.93 -10.84 -0.81
CA ALA A 134 3.47 -9.58 -0.29
C ALA A 134 4.71 -9.79 0.61
N LEU A 135 4.83 -10.96 1.23
CA LEU A 135 5.99 -11.34 2.04
C LEU A 135 7.09 -12.07 1.25
N ALA A 136 6.84 -12.52 0.03
CA ALA A 136 7.84 -13.20 -0.80
C ALA A 136 8.90 -12.26 -1.41
N GLY A 137 8.68 -10.94 -1.40
CA GLY A 137 9.50 -9.98 -2.14
C GLY A 137 8.92 -9.68 -3.54
N PRO A 138 9.63 -8.87 -4.36
CA PRO A 138 9.12 -8.40 -5.65
C PRO A 138 8.59 -9.52 -6.53
N SER A 139 7.54 -9.23 -7.30
CA SER A 139 6.94 -10.23 -8.17
C SER A 139 7.81 -10.56 -9.39
N SER A 140 7.42 -11.63 -10.09
CA SER A 140 8.00 -12.00 -11.38
C SER A 140 7.87 -10.90 -12.43
N ASP A 141 6.90 -9.99 -12.31
CA ASP A 141 6.78 -8.84 -13.21
C ASP A 141 8.01 -7.92 -13.13
N VAL A 142 8.60 -7.82 -11.94
CA VAL A 142 9.81 -7.03 -11.71
C VAL A 142 11.05 -7.83 -12.09
N THR A 143 11.15 -9.08 -11.65
CA THR A 143 12.37 -9.87 -11.83
C THR A 143 12.58 -10.35 -13.26
N ASP A 144 11.49 -10.69 -13.96
CA ASP A 144 11.57 -11.34 -15.27
C ASP A 144 11.41 -10.31 -16.39
N TRP A 145 10.60 -9.27 -16.15
CA TRP A 145 10.18 -8.31 -17.18
C TRP A 145 10.64 -6.87 -16.91
N ALA A 146 11.37 -6.62 -15.82
CA ALA A 146 11.75 -5.27 -15.37
C ALA A 146 10.56 -4.29 -15.33
N SER A 147 9.34 -4.79 -15.08
CA SER A 147 8.08 -4.02 -15.08
C SER A 147 7.75 -3.51 -13.67
N GLY A 148 8.67 -2.74 -13.10
CA GLY A 148 8.61 -2.24 -11.73
C GLY A 148 9.01 -0.79 -11.58
N ASP A 149 8.95 -0.31 -10.33
CA ASP A 149 9.50 0.97 -9.93
C ASP A 149 10.96 0.80 -9.52
N MET A 150 11.85 1.56 -10.13
CA MET A 150 13.30 1.54 -9.88
C MET A 150 13.72 2.70 -8.98
N LEU A 151 14.54 2.46 -7.97
CA LEU A 151 15.10 3.48 -7.08
C LEU A 151 16.50 3.08 -6.61
N ASP A 152 17.51 3.88 -6.94
CA ASP A 152 18.90 3.73 -6.48
C ASP A 152 19.51 2.32 -6.71
N GLY A 153 19.20 1.67 -7.84
CA GLY A 153 19.68 0.31 -8.11
C GLY A 153 18.87 -0.79 -7.40
N PHE A 154 17.75 -0.43 -6.78
CA PHE A 154 16.77 -1.37 -6.24
C PHE A 154 15.45 -1.31 -7.03
N CYS A 155 14.65 -2.37 -6.91
CA CYS A 155 13.36 -2.51 -7.59
C CYS A 155 12.26 -3.00 -6.65
N ASP A 156 11.00 -2.68 -6.98
CA ASP A 156 9.80 -3.29 -6.41
C ASP A 156 8.66 -3.15 -7.42
N ASP A 157 7.55 -3.81 -7.14
CA ASP A 157 6.34 -3.74 -7.95
C ASP A 157 5.81 -2.30 -8.03
N MET A 158 5.46 -1.87 -9.24
CA MET A 158 4.76 -0.62 -9.48
C MET A 158 3.26 -0.85 -9.32
N VAL A 159 2.48 0.18 -8.96
CA VAL A 159 1.00 0.20 -9.06
C VAL A 159 0.60 1.50 -9.76
N THR A 160 -0.05 1.38 -10.91
CA THR A 160 -0.41 2.55 -11.74
C THR A 160 -1.67 3.26 -11.22
N PRO A 161 -1.91 4.51 -11.64
CA PRO A 161 -3.19 5.18 -11.38
C PRO A 161 -4.42 4.42 -11.93
N ALA A 162 -4.27 3.69 -13.03
CA ALA A 162 -5.33 2.85 -13.59
C ALA A 162 -5.64 1.67 -12.66
N ASP A 163 -4.61 0.99 -12.14
CA ASP A 163 -4.75 -0.09 -11.15
C ASP A 163 -5.49 0.40 -9.89
N LYS A 164 -5.09 1.56 -9.35
CA LYS A 164 -5.79 2.19 -8.21
C LYS A 164 -7.24 2.53 -8.57
N GLY A 165 -7.49 3.00 -9.78
CA GLY A 165 -8.84 3.29 -10.29
C GLY A 165 -9.74 2.07 -10.33
N ILE A 166 -9.22 0.91 -10.74
CA ILE A 166 -9.95 -0.37 -10.70
C ILE A 166 -10.29 -0.71 -9.25
N LEU A 167 -9.28 -0.72 -8.37
CA LEU A 167 -9.47 -1.11 -6.97
C LEU A 167 -10.44 -0.18 -6.22
N LEU A 168 -10.41 1.12 -6.51
CA LEU A 168 -11.32 2.11 -5.91
C LEU A 168 -12.71 2.14 -6.57
N GLY A 169 -12.96 1.33 -7.60
CA GLY A 169 -14.23 1.28 -8.30
C GLY A 169 -14.55 2.58 -9.03
N ARG A 170 -13.58 3.12 -9.79
CA ARG A 170 -13.77 4.33 -10.60
C ARG A 170 -14.80 4.09 -11.69
N SER A 171 -15.75 5.01 -11.85
CA SER A 171 -16.81 4.96 -12.87
C SER A 171 -16.26 5.25 -14.27
N LEU A 172 -17.01 4.87 -15.32
CA LEU A 172 -16.71 5.20 -16.72
C LEU A 172 -16.59 6.72 -16.96
N ARG A 173 -17.27 7.54 -16.14
CA ARG A 173 -17.18 9.01 -16.19
C ARG A 173 -15.87 9.54 -15.60
N GLY A 174 -15.08 8.69 -14.95
CA GLY A 174 -13.72 8.97 -14.48
C GLY A 174 -13.61 9.77 -13.18
N SER A 175 -14.65 10.49 -12.76
CA SER A 175 -14.60 11.42 -11.61
C SER A 175 -15.18 10.87 -10.30
N GLU A 176 -15.87 9.73 -10.36
CA GLU A 176 -16.58 9.12 -9.23
C GLU A 176 -15.98 7.75 -8.90
N THR A 177 -15.94 7.42 -7.62
CA THR A 177 -15.37 6.16 -7.10
C THR A 177 -16.27 5.54 -6.03
N CYS A 178 -16.34 4.20 -6.00
CA CYS A 178 -17.04 3.46 -4.94
C CYS A 178 -16.40 3.65 -3.57
N TRP A 179 -15.08 3.89 -3.55
CA TRP A 179 -14.26 4.08 -2.36
C TRP A 179 -13.60 5.46 -2.35
N PRO A 180 -13.21 5.99 -1.18
CA PRO A 180 -12.52 7.27 -1.10
C PRO A 180 -11.22 7.24 -1.91
N PRO A 181 -10.88 8.31 -2.66
CA PRO A 181 -9.57 8.43 -3.29
C PRO A 181 -8.46 8.23 -2.27
N TYR A 182 -7.43 7.45 -2.62
CA TYR A 182 -6.35 7.07 -1.70
C TYR A 182 -5.67 8.27 -1.04
N ASP A 183 -5.36 9.29 -1.83
CA ASP A 183 -4.71 10.51 -1.36
C ASP A 183 -5.60 11.33 -0.41
N LEU A 184 -6.91 11.29 -0.61
CA LEU A 184 -7.89 11.92 0.27
C LEU A 184 -8.05 11.15 1.59
N TRP A 185 -8.04 9.82 1.52
CA TRP A 185 -8.05 8.97 2.71
C TRP A 185 -6.78 9.17 3.55
N ASP A 186 -5.60 9.15 2.92
CA ASP A 186 -4.31 9.26 3.59
C ASP A 186 -4.13 10.64 4.27
N ALA A 187 -4.64 11.70 3.64
CA ALA A 187 -4.65 13.05 4.21
C ALA A 187 -5.75 13.29 5.25
N SER A 188 -6.66 12.35 5.49
CA SER A 188 -7.79 12.53 6.41
C SER A 188 -7.38 12.40 7.88
N THR A 189 -8.16 13.01 8.77
CA THR A 189 -8.00 12.82 10.22
C THR A 189 -8.32 11.39 10.68
N GLU A 190 -9.10 10.65 9.89
CA GLU A 190 -9.46 9.26 10.18
C GLU A 190 -8.27 8.32 10.02
N TRP A 191 -7.29 8.68 9.18
CA TRP A 191 -6.11 7.88 8.93
C TRP A 191 -4.93 8.31 9.80
N THR A 192 -4.63 7.50 10.82
CA THR A 192 -3.50 7.76 11.73
C THR A 192 -2.17 7.20 11.24
N GLY A 193 -2.11 6.63 10.03
CA GLY A 193 -0.96 5.87 9.52
C GLY A 193 -1.00 4.38 9.84
N ARG A 194 -2.08 3.88 10.45
CA ARG A 194 -2.41 2.46 10.61
C ARG A 194 -3.91 2.27 10.57
N TRP A 195 -4.34 1.07 10.20
CA TRP A 195 -5.74 0.67 10.20
C TRP A 195 -6.22 0.40 11.63
N THR A 196 -7.18 1.20 12.10
CA THR A 196 -7.78 1.09 13.45
C THR A 196 -9.12 0.37 13.41
N ASP A 197 -9.68 0.05 14.58
CA ASP A 197 -11.02 -0.54 14.67
C ASP A 197 -12.11 0.44 14.20
N ASP A 198 -11.91 1.74 14.34
CA ASP A 198 -12.81 2.76 13.77
C ASP A 198 -12.77 2.75 12.24
N ASN A 199 -11.58 2.63 11.64
CA ASN A 199 -11.43 2.49 10.19
C ASN A 199 -12.14 1.22 9.68
N GLU A 200 -11.96 0.10 10.39
CA GLU A 200 -12.63 -1.16 10.06
C GLU A 200 -14.15 -1.03 10.16
N SER A 201 -14.66 -0.44 11.24
CA SER A 201 -16.10 -0.28 11.47
C SER A 201 -16.74 0.59 10.38
N TRP A 202 -16.08 1.69 10.02
CA TRP A 202 -16.48 2.52 8.88
C TRP A 202 -16.47 1.73 7.57
N PHE A 203 -15.40 0.98 7.30
CA PHE A 203 -15.24 0.23 6.06
C PHE A 203 -16.32 -0.84 5.90
N GLN A 204 -16.57 -1.64 6.94
CA GLN A 204 -17.59 -2.70 6.92
C GLN A 204 -19.00 -2.13 6.76
N SER A 205 -19.30 -1.01 7.43
CA SER A 205 -20.57 -0.30 7.25
C SER A 205 -20.73 0.21 5.81
N HIS A 206 -19.69 0.83 5.24
CA HIS A 206 -19.71 1.30 3.85
C HIS A 206 -19.83 0.15 2.86
N LEU A 207 -19.10 -0.95 3.08
CA LEU A 207 -19.16 -2.17 2.26
C LEU A 207 -20.57 -2.78 2.25
N SER A 208 -21.18 -2.93 3.42
CA SER A 208 -22.56 -3.44 3.54
C SER A 208 -23.55 -2.56 2.78
N ASN A 209 -23.41 -1.24 2.89
CA ASN A 209 -24.28 -0.32 2.17
C ASN A 209 -24.09 -0.38 0.65
N LEU A 210 -22.87 -0.65 0.16
CA LEU A 210 -22.59 -0.89 -1.26
C LEU A 210 -23.19 -2.23 -1.72
N SER A 211 -23.00 -3.32 -0.95
CA SER A 211 -23.50 -4.64 -1.32
C SER A 211 -25.02 -4.75 -1.32
N ASP A 212 -25.68 -4.03 -0.41
CA ASP A 212 -27.14 -4.05 -0.27
C ASP A 212 -27.83 -3.11 -1.28
N GLY A 213 -27.07 -2.43 -2.13
CA GLY A 213 -27.60 -1.42 -3.06
C GLY A 213 -28.17 -0.18 -2.37
N ARG A 214 -27.90 0.03 -1.08
CA ARG A 214 -28.39 1.18 -0.29
C ARG A 214 -27.64 2.47 -0.60
N LEU A 215 -26.40 2.35 -1.07
CA LEU A 215 -25.64 3.48 -1.61
C LEU A 215 -25.91 3.63 -3.10
N ASN A 216 -26.66 4.69 -3.44
CA ASN A 216 -27.22 4.89 -4.77
C ASN A 216 -26.20 5.13 -5.90
N ALA A 217 -24.92 5.39 -5.61
CA ALA A 217 -23.86 5.53 -6.63
C ALA A 217 -22.47 5.71 -5.99
N PRO A 218 -21.39 5.43 -6.77
CA PRO A 218 -20.08 6.05 -6.57
C PRO A 218 -20.16 7.54 -6.28
N LYS A 219 -19.25 8.02 -5.44
CA LYS A 219 -19.23 9.42 -5.01
C LYS A 219 -18.15 10.18 -5.75
N SER A 220 -18.42 11.44 -6.08
CA SER A 220 -17.39 12.33 -6.61
C SER A 220 -16.36 12.66 -5.52
N ARG A 221 -15.15 13.04 -5.94
CA ARG A 221 -14.08 13.48 -5.03
C ARG A 221 -14.52 14.61 -4.08
N GLN A 222 -15.38 15.54 -4.53
CA GLN A 222 -15.90 16.61 -3.68
C GLN A 222 -16.81 16.08 -2.56
N VAL A 223 -17.64 15.08 -2.86
CA VAL A 223 -18.49 14.43 -1.84
C VAL A 223 -17.59 13.70 -0.84
N TRP A 224 -16.57 12.97 -1.31
CA TRP A 224 -15.60 12.34 -0.43
C TRP A 224 -14.90 13.34 0.49
N ARG A 225 -14.48 14.49 -0.02
CA ARG A 225 -13.84 15.55 0.78
C ARG A 225 -14.75 16.15 1.85
N LYS A 226 -16.07 16.12 1.66
CA LYS A 226 -17.03 16.55 2.69
C LYS A 226 -17.17 15.50 3.80
N LEU A 227 -16.99 14.22 3.47
CA LEU A 227 -17.08 13.11 4.42
C LEU A 227 -15.79 12.96 5.24
N PHE A 228 -14.63 13.20 4.63
CA PHE A 228 -13.34 13.11 5.30
C PHE A 228 -12.76 14.50 5.50
N LYS A 229 -12.66 14.92 6.77
CA LYS A 229 -11.99 16.16 7.11
C LYS A 229 -10.49 15.99 6.83
N PRO A 230 -9.88 16.90 6.06
CA PRO A 230 -8.42 16.89 5.95
C PRO A 230 -7.83 17.12 7.33
N ALA A 231 -6.71 16.46 7.62
CA ALA A 231 -5.92 16.80 8.79
C ALA A 231 -5.59 18.31 8.75
N PRO A 232 -5.61 19.01 9.90
CA PRO A 232 -5.21 20.41 9.97
C PRO A 232 -3.91 20.62 9.20
N ALA A 233 -3.84 21.69 8.40
CA ALA A 233 -2.64 22.02 7.63
C ALA A 233 -1.42 22.06 8.52
N VAL A 234 -1.56 22.54 9.77
CA VAL A 234 -0.52 22.53 10.80
C VAL A 234 0.07 21.12 10.99
N ILE A 235 -0.73 20.06 11.13
CA ILE A 235 -0.19 18.70 11.30
C ILE A 235 0.47 18.19 10.01
N SER A 236 0.00 18.64 8.84
CA SER A 236 0.51 18.19 7.54
C SER A 236 1.81 18.91 7.15
N GLU A 237 1.88 20.22 7.36
CA GLU A 237 3.09 21.06 7.22
C GLU A 237 4.11 20.71 8.29
N GLU A 238 3.69 20.48 9.54
CA GLU A 238 4.59 20.07 10.60
C GLU A 238 5.11 18.66 10.32
N LEU A 239 4.30 17.69 9.86
CA LEU A 239 4.81 16.39 9.39
C LEU A 239 5.71 16.52 8.14
N ALA A 240 5.47 17.49 7.24
CA ALA A 240 6.28 17.72 6.04
C ALA A 240 7.55 18.56 6.30
N HIS A 241 7.57 19.40 7.34
CA HIS A 241 8.71 20.25 7.75
C HIS A 241 9.45 19.69 8.97
N ARG A 242 8.97 18.61 9.60
CA ARG A 242 9.66 17.88 10.70
C ARG A 242 10.96 17.18 10.26
N GLY A 243 11.34 17.37 8.99
CA GLY A 243 12.71 17.74 8.56
C GLY A 243 13.59 18.42 9.63
N THR A 244 12.97 19.25 10.47
CA THR A 244 13.60 20.19 11.40
C THR A 244 13.31 19.96 12.89
N ASP A 245 12.47 18.98 13.27
CA ASP A 245 12.16 18.71 14.68
C ASP A 245 13.42 18.17 15.39
N PRO A 246 13.91 18.81 16.47
CA PRO A 246 15.15 18.42 17.14
C PRO A 246 15.12 16.98 17.65
N LEU A 247 13.97 16.47 18.10
CA LEU A 247 13.83 15.10 18.59
C LEU A 247 13.84 14.11 17.43
N ALA A 248 13.10 14.40 16.35
CA ALA A 248 13.17 13.60 15.13
C ALA A 248 14.58 13.62 14.53
N ARG A 249 15.24 14.78 14.43
CA ARG A 249 16.64 14.91 14.00
C ARG A 249 17.61 14.22 14.92
N THR A 250 17.39 14.23 16.23
CA THR A 250 18.24 13.52 17.18
C THR A 250 18.08 12.02 16.99
N VAL A 251 16.85 11.52 16.90
CA VAL A 251 16.57 10.10 16.75
C VAL A 251 16.98 9.59 15.37
N PHE A 252 16.58 10.24 14.28
CA PHE A 252 16.97 9.86 12.91
C PHE A 252 18.44 10.17 12.62
N GLY A 253 19.00 11.24 13.19
CA GLY A 253 20.43 11.55 13.09
C GLY A 253 21.31 10.57 13.86
N GLN A 254 20.87 10.08 15.03
CA GLN A 254 21.52 8.95 15.72
C GLN A 254 21.47 7.66 14.90
N LEU A 255 20.44 7.50 14.07
CA LEU A 255 20.29 6.36 13.15
C LEU A 255 20.95 6.61 11.77
N GLY A 256 21.61 7.75 11.55
CA GLY A 256 22.32 8.06 10.31
C GLY A 256 21.44 8.43 9.11
N HIS A 257 20.16 8.77 9.32
CA HIS A 257 19.23 9.10 8.23
C HIS A 257 19.07 10.61 8.01
N SER A 258 19.09 11.05 6.75
CA SER A 258 18.69 12.41 6.35
C SER A 258 17.17 12.56 6.44
N VAL A 259 16.71 13.72 6.92
CA VAL A 259 15.28 14.00 7.08
C VAL A 259 14.61 14.48 5.78
N ASP A 260 15.40 14.80 4.75
CA ASP A 260 14.91 15.27 3.45
C ASP A 260 14.59 14.11 2.46
N CYS A 261 14.90 12.87 2.86
CA CYS A 261 14.65 11.67 2.07
C CYS A 261 13.58 10.79 2.73
N GLU A 262 12.89 9.94 1.96
CA GLU A 262 12.02 8.92 2.55
C GLU A 262 12.84 8.05 3.54
N PRO A 263 12.36 7.88 4.78
CA PRO A 263 13.05 7.05 5.77
C PRO A 263 13.28 5.66 5.21
N SER A 264 14.55 5.24 5.22
CA SER A 264 14.92 3.95 4.66
C SER A 264 16.05 3.27 5.41
N TRP A 265 15.93 1.95 5.59
CA TRP A 265 16.91 1.10 6.25
C TRP A 265 17.48 0.10 5.27
N ASP A 266 18.81 0.02 5.20
CA ASP A 266 19.52 -1.06 4.51
C ASP A 266 19.45 -2.31 5.40
N LEU A 267 18.67 -3.31 4.98
CA LEU A 267 18.39 -4.49 5.79
C LEU A 267 19.65 -5.35 6.01
N ALA A 268 20.61 -5.31 5.09
CA ALA A 268 21.85 -6.08 5.22
C ALA A 268 22.76 -5.56 6.36
N GLN A 269 22.70 -4.27 6.68
CA GLN A 269 23.51 -3.67 7.75
C GLN A 269 23.07 -4.09 9.16
N TYR A 270 21.81 -4.49 9.32
CA TYR A 270 21.26 -4.87 10.62
C TYR A 270 21.43 -6.35 10.93
N GLU A 271 21.47 -7.23 9.92
CA GLU A 271 21.73 -8.66 10.12
C GLU A 271 23.16 -8.96 10.61
N ALA A 272 24.14 -8.08 10.34
CA ALA A 272 25.53 -8.28 10.76
C ALA A 272 25.80 -7.96 12.24
N ASN A 273 24.87 -7.31 12.94
CA ASN A 273 25.06 -6.77 14.29
C ASN A 273 24.22 -7.47 15.38
N THR A 274 23.43 -8.48 15.00
CA THR A 274 22.61 -9.34 15.88
C THR A 274 23.19 -10.74 15.94
#